data_AF-A0A849Y8B7-F1
#
_entry.id   AF-A0A849Y8B7-F1
#
_cell.length_a   1.000
_cell.length_b   1.000
_cell.length_c   1.000
_cell.angle_alpha   90.00
_cell.angle_beta   90.00
_cell.angle_gamma   90.00
#
_symmetry.space_group_name_H-M   'P 1'
#
loop_
_entity.id
_entity.type
_entity.pdbx_description
1 polymer ?
#
loop_
_entity_poly.entity_id
_entity_poly.type
_entity_poly.pdbx_seq_one_letter_code
_entity_poly.pdbx_strand_id
1 'polypeptide(L)'
;MKVGTFGHMGDGNLHPTFLTDERDAEEIARVEKAFTEIFEKAVALGGTITGEHGVGLAKRRFLPMVVSPVGMEIHRRLKRAFDPKGILNPGKMFPLSAHE
;
A
#
# COMPACT_ATOMS: atom_id res chain seq x y z
N MET A 1 -1.23 18.57 12.45
CA MET A 1 -0.92 17.94 11.15
C MET A 1 -1.67 18.69 10.07
N LYS A 2 -0.98 19.14 9.01
CA LYS A 2 -1.59 19.80 7.85
C LYS A 2 -1.61 18.82 6.68
N VAL A 3 -2.74 18.73 5.98
CA VAL A 3 -2.92 17.90 4.79
C VAL A 3 -3.28 18.79 3.60
N GLY A 4 -2.57 18.60 2.49
CA GLY A 4 -2.94 19.15 1.18
C GLY A 4 -3.41 18.01 0.28
N THR A 5 -4.55 18.18 -0.37
CA THR A 5 -5.07 17.19 -1.31
C THR A 5 -5.29 17.85 -2.66
N PHE A 6 -4.68 17.29 -3.68
CA PHE A 6 -4.84 17.64 -5.08
C PHE A 6 -5.03 16.35 -5.88
N GLY A 7 -5.34 16.45 -7.17
CA GLY A 7 -5.43 15.24 -8.00
C GLY A 7 -6.09 15.46 -9.33
N HIS A 8 -6.31 14.34 -10.01
CA HIS A 8 -6.87 14.26 -11.35
C HIS A 8 -8.35 13.88 -11.25
N MET A 9 -9.23 14.89 -11.33
CA MET A 9 -10.67 14.63 -11.15
C MET A 9 -11.27 13.77 -12.28
N GLY A 10 -10.68 13.79 -13.47
CA GLY A 10 -11.18 13.05 -14.63
C GLY A 10 -11.12 11.53 -14.49
N ASP A 11 -10.19 11.01 -13.67
CA ASP A 11 -10.04 9.58 -13.41
C ASP A 11 -10.25 9.21 -11.92
N GLY A 12 -10.51 10.21 -11.07
CA GLY A 12 -10.78 10.00 -9.64
C GLY A 12 -9.52 9.80 -8.79
N ASN A 13 -8.32 10.10 -9.31
CA ASN A 13 -7.07 9.94 -8.57
C ASN A 13 -6.78 11.14 -7.65
N LEU A 14 -6.72 10.91 -6.33
CA LEU A 14 -6.42 11.93 -5.31
C LEU A 14 -5.05 11.68 -4.67
N HIS A 15 -4.36 12.78 -4.35
CA HIS A 15 -3.02 12.82 -3.78
C HIS A 15 -3.02 13.51 -2.41
N PRO A 16 -3.62 12.89 -1.37
CA PRO A 16 -3.52 13.40 0.00
C PRO A 16 -2.06 13.35 0.45
N THR A 17 -1.52 14.52 0.79
CA THR A 17 -0.12 14.71 1.15
C THR A 17 -0.03 15.43 2.49
N PHE A 18 0.66 14.83 3.45
CA PHE A 18 0.88 15.43 4.76
C PHE A 18 2.16 16.25 4.75
N LEU A 19 2.10 17.45 5.33
CA LEU A 19 3.29 18.24 5.67
C LEU A 19 3.71 17.85 7.09
N THR A 20 4.88 17.23 7.21
CA THR A 20 5.34 16.55 8.43
C THR A 20 6.83 16.74 8.64
N ASP A 21 7.28 16.74 9.90
CA ASP A 21 8.68 16.60 10.27
C ASP A 21 9.01 15.12 10.50
N GLU A 22 9.85 14.52 9.64
CA GLU A 22 10.24 13.11 9.74
C GLU A 22 11.05 12.76 10.99
N ARG A 23 11.55 13.78 11.70
CA ARG A 23 12.30 13.63 12.96
C ARG A 23 11.38 13.52 14.17
N ASP A 24 10.10 13.89 14.04
CA ASP A 24 9.08 13.76 15.07
C ASP A 24 8.37 12.40 14.93
N ALA A 25 8.82 11.41 15.72
CA ALA A 25 8.26 10.07 15.70
C ALA A 25 6.77 10.02 16.07
N GLU A 26 6.31 10.91 16.96
CA GLU A 26 4.90 10.99 17.35
C GLU A 26 4.05 11.59 16.22
N GLU A 27 4.58 12.57 15.49
CA GLU A 27 3.93 13.06 14.27
C GLU A 27 3.83 11.97 13.21
N ILE A 28 4.92 11.24 12.96
CA ILE A 28 4.92 10.15 11.97
C ILE A 28 3.94 9.04 12.34
N ALA A 29 3.83 8.67 13.62
CA ALA A 29 2.84 7.70 14.08
C ALA A 29 1.39 8.17 13.78
N ARG A 30 1.08 9.45 13.99
CA ARG A 30 -0.23 10.03 13.65
C ARG A 30 -0.47 10.04 12.13
N VAL A 31 0.56 10.31 11.34
CA VAL A 31 0.49 10.32 9.86
C VAL A 31 0.23 8.92 9.31
N GLU A 32 0.94 7.91 9.82
CA GLU A 32 0.71 6.51 9.41
C GLU A 32 -0.71 6.04 9.76
N LYS A 33 -1.23 6.45 10.92
CA LYS A 33 -2.61 6.18 11.31
C LYS A 33 -3.58 6.86 10.33
N ALA A 34 -3.36 8.14 10.03
CA ALA A 34 -4.20 8.87 9.08
C ALA A 34 -4.17 8.26 7.67
N PHE A 35 -3.03 7.76 7.18
CA PHE A 35 -2.97 7.03 5.92
C PHE A 35 -3.78 5.72 5.95
N THR A 36 -3.75 5.01 7.08
CA THR A 36 -4.57 3.80 7.26
C THR A 36 -6.06 4.14 7.14
N GLU A 37 -6.52 5.17 7.83
CA GLU A 37 -7.91 5.64 7.78
C GLU A 37 -8.31 6.10 6.36
N ILE A 38 -7.42 6.78 5.63
CA ILE A 38 -7.64 7.19 4.23
C ILE A 38 -7.82 5.96 3.33
N PHE A 39 -6.95 4.96 3.45
CA PHE A 39 -7.04 3.75 2.62
C PHE A 39 -8.29 2.93 2.94
N GLU A 40 -8.64 2.78 4.21
CA GLU A 40 -9.89 2.14 4.63
C GLU A 40 -11.11 2.86 4.05
N LYS A 41 -11.12 4.19 4.10
CA LYS A 41 -12.21 4.98 3.54
C LYS A 41 -12.29 4.86 2.02
N ALA A 42 -11.15 4.90 1.32
CA ALA A 42 -11.10 4.73 -0.13
C ALA A 42 -11.68 3.38 -0.54
N VAL A 43 -11.27 2.29 0.13
CA VAL A 43 -11.79 0.93 -0.15
C VAL A 43 -13.28 0.83 0.18
N ALA A 44 -13.74 1.39 1.30
CA ALA A 44 -15.16 1.40 1.67
C ALA A 44 -16.05 2.14 0.65
N LEU A 45 -15.49 3.08 -0.11
CA LEU A 45 -16.16 3.80 -1.19
C LEU A 45 -16.04 3.09 -2.57
N GLY A 46 -15.47 1.88 -2.62
CA GLY A 46 -15.26 1.12 -3.86
C GLY A 46 -14.01 1.51 -4.64
N GLY A 47 -13.12 2.30 -4.03
CA GLY A 47 -11.83 2.69 -4.61
C GLY A 47 -10.71 1.69 -4.34
N THR A 48 -9.47 2.16 -4.45
CA THR A 48 -8.24 1.36 -4.29
C THR A 48 -7.23 2.08 -3.39
N ILE A 49 -6.26 1.34 -2.85
CA ILE A 49 -5.14 1.88 -2.07
C ILE A 49 -4.05 2.51 -2.96
N THR A 50 -4.12 2.32 -4.28
CA THR A 50 -3.16 2.87 -5.23
C THR A 50 -3.77 3.09 -6.61
N GLY A 51 -3.65 4.32 -7.14
CA GLY A 51 -3.92 4.64 -8.54
C GLY A 51 -2.71 4.44 -9.44
N GLU A 52 -1.53 4.95 -9.03
CA GLU A 52 -0.34 5.03 -9.91
C GLU A 52 0.90 4.33 -9.34
N HIS A 53 1.29 4.64 -8.10
CA HIS A 53 2.62 4.28 -7.55
C HIS A 53 2.79 2.82 -7.09
N GLY A 54 1.75 1.99 -7.25
CA GLY A 54 1.73 0.60 -6.82
C GLY A 54 1.75 0.43 -5.29
N VAL A 55 2.07 -0.80 -4.87
CA VAL A 55 1.96 -1.25 -3.47
C VAL A 55 3.28 -1.06 -2.72
N GLY A 56 4.35 -1.70 -3.21
CA GLY A 56 5.69 -1.67 -2.59
C GLY A 56 5.68 -2.00 -1.10
N LEU A 57 6.75 -1.61 -0.39
CA LEU A 57 6.85 -1.81 1.05
C LEU A 57 5.78 -1.04 1.83
N ALA A 58 5.53 0.21 1.41
CA ALA A 58 4.69 1.15 2.15
C ALA A 58 3.23 0.68 2.23
N LYS A 59 2.69 0.11 1.15
CA LYS A 59 1.27 -0.28 1.12
C LYS A 59 1.02 -1.78 1.20
N ARG A 60 2.07 -2.61 1.29
CA ARG A 60 1.97 -4.07 1.37
C ARG A 60 0.95 -4.55 2.40
N ARG A 61 0.93 -3.92 3.59
CA ARG A 61 0.04 -4.30 4.69
C ARG A 61 -1.46 -4.11 4.35
N PHE A 62 -1.77 -3.21 3.43
CA PHE A 62 -3.15 -2.90 3.01
C PHE A 62 -3.59 -3.68 1.77
N LEU A 63 -2.68 -4.36 1.07
CA LEU A 63 -3.00 -5.11 -0.15
C LEU A 63 -4.16 -6.10 0.02
N PRO A 64 -4.30 -6.84 1.15
CA PRO A 64 -5.45 -7.72 1.36
C PRO A 64 -6.82 -7.03 1.40
N MET A 65 -6.86 -5.70 1.55
CA MET A 65 -8.11 -4.94 1.54
C MET A 65 -8.70 -4.79 0.13
N VAL A 66 -7.85 -4.85 -0.91
CA VAL A 66 -8.24 -4.61 -2.32
C VAL A 66 -8.05 -5.81 -3.23
N VAL A 67 -7.29 -6.83 -2.79
CA VAL A 67 -7.11 -8.08 -3.54
C VAL A 67 -7.71 -9.23 -2.75
N SER A 68 -8.64 -9.96 -3.39
CA SER A 68 -9.29 -11.11 -2.78
C SER A 68 -8.28 -12.21 -2.39
N PRO A 69 -8.63 -13.11 -1.46
CA PRO A 69 -7.76 -14.23 -1.10
C PRO A 69 -7.32 -15.08 -2.32
N VAL A 70 -8.21 -15.27 -3.29
CA VAL A 70 -7.92 -15.98 -4.54
C VAL A 70 -6.92 -15.18 -5.39
N GLY A 71 -7.12 -13.88 -5.56
CA GLY A 71 -6.19 -13.01 -6.27
C GLY A 71 -4.80 -13.02 -5.62
N MET A 72 -4.74 -12.97 -4.29
CA MET A 72 -3.49 -13.06 -3.54
C MET A 72 -2.76 -14.37 -3.81
N GLU A 73 -3.48 -15.50 -3.85
CA GLU A 73 -2.86 -16.80 -4.18
C GLU A 73 -2.36 -16.87 -5.63
N ILE A 74 -3.10 -16.30 -6.58
CA ILE A 74 -2.65 -16.20 -7.97
C ILE A 74 -1.34 -15.43 -8.06
N HIS A 75 -1.25 -14.25 -7.42
CA HIS A 75 -0.02 -13.46 -7.42
C HIS A 75 1.16 -14.21 -6.76
N ARG A 76 0.91 -14.96 -5.67
CA ARG A 76 1.96 -15.80 -5.04
C ARG A 76 2.43 -16.92 -5.97
N ARG A 77 1.51 -17.59 -6.68
CA ARG A 77 1.86 -18.64 -7.66
C ARG A 77 2.69 -18.07 -8.81
N LEU A 78 2.30 -16.93 -9.36
CA LEU A 78 3.07 -16.23 -10.38
C LEU A 78 4.48 -15.89 -9.86
N LYS A 79 4.57 -15.33 -8.64
CA LYS A 79 5.87 -15.02 -8.03
C LYS A 79 6.76 -16.26 -7.90
N ARG A 80 6.24 -17.39 -7.44
CA ARG A 80 7.01 -18.65 -7.32
C ARG A 80 7.42 -19.22 -8.69
N ALA A 81 6.57 -19.09 -9.71
CA ALA A 81 6.86 -19.59 -11.05
C ALA A 81 8.00 -18.81 -11.73
N PHE A 82 8.01 -17.48 -11.59
CA PHE A 82 9.01 -16.61 -12.22
C PHE A 82 10.23 -16.31 -11.34
N ASP A 83 10.14 -16.52 -10.03
CA ASP A 83 11.24 -16.33 -9.08
C ASP A 83 11.29 -17.46 -8.04
N PRO A 84 11.62 -18.69 -8.47
CA PRO A 84 11.66 -19.85 -7.57
C PRO A 84 12.72 -19.74 -6.47
N LYS A 85 13.76 -18.90 -6.67
CA LYS A 85 14.81 -18.65 -5.68
C LYS A 85 14.51 -17.45 -4.76
N GLY A 86 13.41 -16.72 -5.00
CA GLY A 86 13.05 -15.56 -4.19
C GLY A 86 14.04 -14.39 -4.27
N ILE A 87 14.84 -14.27 -5.34
CA ILE A 87 15.89 -13.23 -5.45
C ILE A 87 15.41 -11.94 -6.12
N LEU A 88 14.28 -11.98 -6.81
CA LEU A 88 13.75 -10.84 -7.55
C LEU A 88 12.98 -9.91 -6.60
N ASN A 89 13.71 -8.97 -5.97
CA ASN A 89 13.17 -7.90 -5.15
C ASN A 89 12.28 -8.40 -3.99
N PRO A 90 12.84 -9.20 -3.06
CA PRO A 90 12.07 -9.88 -2.04
C PRO A 90 11.49 -8.90 -1.02
N GLY A 91 10.36 -9.25 -0.42
CA GLY A 91 9.72 -8.44 0.61
C GLY A 91 8.81 -7.31 0.08
N LYS A 92 8.84 -6.95 -1.20
CA LYS A 92 8.09 -5.76 -1.69
C LYS A 92 6.58 -5.96 -1.71
N MET A 93 6.07 -7.03 -2.34
CA MET A 93 4.62 -7.30 -2.42
C MET A 93 4.16 -8.34 -1.40
N PHE A 94 5.02 -9.30 -1.08
CA PHE A 94 4.77 -10.31 -0.05
C PHE A 94 5.83 -10.15 1.04
N PRO A 95 5.46 -10.36 2.31
CA PRO A 95 6.45 -10.44 3.37
C PRO A 95 7.48 -11.52 3.02
N LEU A 96 8.72 -11.30 3.45
CA LEU A 96 9.69 -12.38 3.49
C LEU A 96 9.06 -13.49 4.33
N SER A 97 9.03 -14.72 3.83
CA SER A 97 8.74 -15.85 4.70
C SER A 97 9.76 -15.79 5.84
N ALA A 98 9.31 -15.76 7.08
CA ALA A 98 10.18 -16.16 8.18
C ALA A 98 10.72 -17.54 7.77
N HIS A 99 12.05 -17.71 7.81
CA HIS A 99 12.70 -18.97 7.45
C HIS A 99 11.94 -20.15 8.08
N GLU A 100 11.36 -21.01 7.24
CA GLU A 100 11.09 -22.41 7.58
C GLU A 100 12.36 -23.21 7.30
#